data_AF-A0A7J3NU74-F1
#
_entry.id   AF-A0A7J3NU74-F1
#
_cell.length_a   1.000
_cell.length_b   1.000
_cell.length_c   1.000
_cell.angle_alpha   90.00
_cell.angle_beta   90.00
_cell.angle_gamma   90.00
#
_symmetry.space_group_name_H-M   'P 1'
#
loop_
_entity.id
_entity.type
_entity.pdbx_description
1 polymer ?
#
loop_
_entity_poly.entity_id
_entity_poly.type
_entity_poly.pdbx_seq_one_letter_code
_entity_poly.pdbx_strand_id
1 'polypeptide(L)'
;MFMGYSFPRGMRPSTLNERLEFYSKEFNFEQAFNWIGNHRGKVRFAVIIGRNTSIYPPEYADDANATIIIDNYKSLEEVKAYILEFLPEGVYYDRNVYSNGEVVGQELAFDLDPENVICPIHGSFEDKARRGQDLSFCEIELQIIKEQTMKLYDYLAERFNMLHIVYSGRGFHIHVMDKEAFKLKPLEREAIAEEIKKMGFAIDPWVTTGESRLIRLPYSLNGLVSRIVTPLDRSEIVNFNPIDDERCIPEFLKHK
;
A
#
# COMPACT_ATOMS: atom_id res chain seq x y z
N MET A 1 -26.23 -19.21 10.60
CA MET A 1 -25.02 -18.76 11.34
C MET A 1 -24.18 -17.99 10.33
N PHE A 2 -24.36 -16.68 10.23
CA PHE A 2 -23.58 -15.87 9.29
C PHE A 2 -22.14 -15.87 9.80
N MET A 3 -21.26 -16.65 9.16
CA MET A 3 -19.82 -16.51 9.35
C MET A 3 -19.50 -15.05 9.03
N GLY A 4 -18.99 -14.31 10.01
CA GLY A 4 -18.65 -12.91 9.83
C GLY A 4 -17.75 -12.78 8.61
N TYR A 5 -18.10 -11.87 7.69
CA TYR A 5 -17.26 -11.54 6.56
C TYR A 5 -15.94 -10.99 7.10
N SER A 6 -14.92 -11.84 7.00
CA SER A 6 -13.56 -11.64 7.50
C SER A 6 -12.61 -11.49 6.32
N PHE A 7 -11.34 -11.21 6.63
CA PHE A 7 -10.27 -11.31 5.63
C PHE A 7 -10.23 -12.69 4.95
N PRO A 8 -9.62 -12.78 3.75
CA PRO A 8 -9.34 -14.05 3.09
C PRO A 8 -8.55 -15.02 3.98
N ARG A 9 -8.55 -16.30 3.60
CA ARG A 9 -7.86 -17.35 4.36
C ARG A 9 -6.41 -16.97 4.66
N GLY A 10 -5.99 -17.17 5.91
CA GLY A 10 -4.62 -16.91 6.36
C GLY A 10 -4.24 -15.43 6.46
N MET A 11 -5.16 -14.50 6.23
CA MET A 11 -4.97 -13.07 6.48
C MET A 11 -5.58 -12.68 7.83
N ARG A 12 -4.81 -11.95 8.63
CA ARG A 12 -5.25 -11.43 9.94
C ARG A 12 -4.35 -10.30 10.42
N PRO A 13 -4.77 -9.51 11.41
CA PRO A 13 -3.87 -8.59 12.08
C PRO A 13 -2.65 -9.30 12.67
N SER A 14 -1.46 -8.72 12.47
CA SER A 14 -0.21 -9.17 13.08
C SER A 14 -0.09 -8.63 14.51
N THR A 15 0.41 -9.43 15.44
CA THR A 15 0.76 -8.99 16.80
C THR A 15 2.03 -8.14 16.81
N LEU A 16 2.30 -7.41 17.90
CA LEU A 16 3.56 -6.65 18.05
C LEU A 16 4.80 -7.55 17.98
N ASN A 17 4.75 -8.74 18.58
CA ASN A 17 5.85 -9.71 18.51
C ASN A 17 6.12 -10.19 17.07
N GLU A 18 5.06 -10.40 16.28
CA GLU A 18 5.19 -10.79 14.87
C GLU A 18 5.72 -9.63 14.01
N ARG A 19 5.30 -8.38 14.28
CA ARG A 19 5.87 -7.20 13.63
C ARG A 19 7.35 -7.03 13.98
N LEU A 20 7.72 -7.22 15.25
CA LEU A 20 9.10 -7.19 15.71
C LEU A 20 9.93 -8.26 15.02
N GLU A 21 9.42 -9.50 14.96
CA GLU A 21 10.09 -10.60 14.26
C GLU A 21 10.33 -10.27 12.79
N PHE A 22 9.29 -9.81 12.08
CA PHE A 22 9.38 -9.43 10.68
C PHE A 22 10.41 -8.31 10.46
N TYR A 23 10.28 -7.18 11.15
CA TYR A 23 11.14 -6.02 10.92
C TYR A 23 12.60 -6.22 11.39
N SER A 24 12.83 -7.12 12.35
CA SER A 24 14.18 -7.44 12.82
C SER A 24 14.89 -8.49 11.97
N LYS A 25 14.18 -9.49 11.44
CA LYS A 25 14.79 -10.66 10.79
C LYS A 25 14.53 -10.78 9.29
N GLU A 26 13.36 -10.36 8.81
CA GLU A 26 12.89 -10.64 7.45
C GLU A 26 12.89 -9.39 6.55
N PHE A 27 12.57 -8.22 7.12
CA PHE A 27 12.45 -6.99 6.35
C PHE A 27 13.77 -6.57 5.71
N ASN A 28 13.82 -6.66 4.38
CA ASN A 28 14.97 -6.22 3.59
C ASN A 28 14.88 -4.71 3.34
N PHE A 29 15.44 -3.95 4.27
CA PHE A 29 15.45 -2.48 4.20
C PHE A 29 16.17 -1.94 2.95
N GLU A 30 17.24 -2.60 2.52
CA GLU A 30 18.00 -2.19 1.33
C GLU A 30 17.16 -2.30 0.05
N GLN A 31 16.40 -3.39 -0.12
CA GLN A 31 15.47 -3.53 -1.24
C GLN A 31 14.37 -2.47 -1.20
N ALA A 32 13.79 -2.20 -0.02
CA ALA A 32 12.80 -1.14 0.14
C ALA A 32 13.35 0.25 -0.21
N PHE A 33 14.62 0.51 0.12
CA PHE A 33 15.26 1.76 -0.26
C PHE A 33 15.59 1.83 -1.76
N ASN A 34 16.09 0.74 -2.33
CA ASN A 34 16.37 0.63 -3.76
C ASN A 34 15.12 0.86 -4.62
N TRP A 35 13.95 0.42 -4.14
CA TRP A 35 12.66 0.72 -4.78
C TRP A 35 12.41 2.23 -4.95
N ILE A 36 12.63 3.01 -3.88
CA ILE A 36 12.39 4.45 -3.91
C ILE A 36 13.34 5.13 -4.91
N GLY A 37 14.55 4.58 -5.04
CA GLY A 37 15.54 4.96 -6.03
C GLY A 37 16.31 6.23 -5.66
N ASN A 38 17.57 6.29 -6.07
CA ASN A 38 18.50 7.37 -5.72
C ASN A 38 18.16 8.74 -6.36
N HIS A 39 17.15 8.82 -7.22
CA HIS A 39 16.85 10.01 -8.03
C HIS A 39 15.94 11.04 -7.33
N ARG A 40 15.44 10.75 -6.12
CA ARG A 40 14.40 11.54 -5.43
C ARG A 40 14.90 12.43 -4.30
N GLY A 41 16.22 12.52 -4.09
CA GLY A 41 16.78 13.22 -2.94
C GLY A 41 16.40 12.55 -1.61
N LYS A 42 16.39 13.32 -0.51
CA LYS A 42 15.98 12.80 0.80
C LYS A 42 14.46 12.58 0.84
N VAL A 43 14.05 11.32 0.93
CA VAL A 43 12.64 10.90 1.00
C VAL A 43 12.13 11.08 2.43
N ARG A 44 10.82 11.34 2.60
CA ARG A 44 10.19 11.32 3.92
C ARG A 44 9.49 9.98 4.09
N PHE A 45 9.70 9.31 5.21
CA PHE A 45 8.96 8.11 5.56
C PHE A 45 7.79 8.46 6.48
N ALA A 46 6.84 7.55 6.59
CA ALA A 46 5.78 7.66 7.58
C ALA A 46 5.40 6.29 8.11
N VAL A 47 4.92 6.25 9.35
CA VAL A 47 4.37 5.04 9.94
C VAL A 47 2.98 5.30 10.49
N ILE A 48 2.13 4.28 10.39
CA ILE A 48 0.85 4.21 11.10
C ILE A 48 1.00 3.06 12.09
N ILE A 49 0.79 3.33 13.38
CA ILE A 49 1.10 2.36 14.43
C ILE A 49 0.00 1.31 14.56
N GLY A 50 -1.25 1.74 14.77
CA GLY A 50 -2.35 0.81 15.07
C GLY A 50 -3.74 1.38 14.81
N ARG A 51 -3.88 2.31 13.85
CA ARG A 51 -5.15 3.00 13.54
C ARG A 51 -6.27 2.01 13.24
N ASN A 52 -6.00 1.01 12.41
CA ASN A 52 -7.01 0.05 11.97
C ASN A 52 -7.03 -1.22 12.83
N THR A 53 -5.86 -1.63 13.34
CA THR A 53 -5.72 -2.86 14.10
C THR A 53 -6.00 -2.69 15.59
N SER A 54 -5.90 -1.47 16.12
CA SER A 54 -5.81 -1.20 17.57
C SER A 54 -4.69 -1.99 18.28
N ILE A 55 -3.66 -2.39 17.53
CA ILE A 55 -2.46 -3.08 18.03
C ILE A 55 -1.29 -2.10 17.91
N TYR A 56 -0.83 -1.60 19.04
CA TYR A 56 0.24 -0.62 19.17
C TYR A 56 0.98 -0.80 20.50
N PRO A 57 2.27 -0.42 20.61
CA PRO A 57 2.95 -0.38 21.91
C PRO A 57 2.23 0.58 22.87
N PRO A 58 2.01 0.22 24.15
CA PRO A 58 1.21 1.01 25.09
C PRO A 58 1.69 2.47 25.27
N GLU A 59 2.99 2.72 25.14
CA GLU A 59 3.60 4.05 25.22
C GLU A 59 3.17 4.99 24.08
N TYR A 60 2.64 4.47 22.97
CA TYR A 60 2.14 5.25 21.83
C TYR A 60 0.61 5.22 21.71
N ALA A 61 -0.11 5.00 22.82
CA ALA A 61 -1.58 4.94 22.80
C ALA A 61 -2.22 6.25 22.28
N ASP A 62 -1.67 7.40 22.65
CA ASP A 62 -2.15 8.72 22.20
C ASP A 62 -1.90 8.95 20.69
N ASP A 63 -0.87 8.30 20.14
CA ASP A 63 -0.48 8.38 18.73
C ASP A 63 -1.04 7.24 17.87
N ALA A 64 -1.83 6.33 18.44
CA ALA A 64 -2.30 5.12 17.75
C ALA A 64 -3.02 5.41 16.42
N ASN A 65 -3.73 6.53 16.34
CA ASN A 65 -4.45 6.99 15.16
C ASN A 65 -3.66 7.98 14.30
N ALA A 66 -2.52 8.48 14.78
CA ALA A 66 -1.72 9.46 14.08
C ALA A 66 -0.91 8.84 12.93
N THR A 67 -0.57 9.68 11.95
CA THR A 67 0.45 9.36 10.96
C THR A 67 1.74 10.02 11.40
N ILE A 68 2.72 9.23 11.82
CA ILE A 68 4.02 9.74 12.30
C ILE A 68 4.94 9.90 11.10
N ILE A 69 5.40 11.12 10.85
CA ILE A 69 6.35 11.42 9.78
C ILE A 69 7.78 11.26 10.29
N ILE A 70 8.60 10.54 9.52
CA ILE A 70 10.02 10.32 9.76
C ILE A 70 10.79 11.02 8.63
N ASP A 71 11.12 12.30 8.84
CA ASP A 71 11.85 13.14 7.88
C ASP A 71 13.18 13.67 8.44
N ASN A 72 13.39 13.58 9.76
CA ASN A 72 14.60 14.00 10.44
C ASN A 72 15.55 12.83 10.77
N TYR A 73 15.86 11.99 9.77
CA TYR A 73 16.85 10.92 9.87
C TYR A 73 18.16 11.29 9.15
N LYS A 74 19.29 10.77 9.62
CA LYS A 74 20.62 10.95 9.02
C LYS A 74 21.08 9.75 8.21
N SER A 75 20.55 8.56 8.53
CA SER A 75 20.88 7.32 7.83
C SER A 75 19.67 6.39 7.76
N LEU A 76 19.79 5.36 6.93
CA LEU A 76 18.76 4.34 6.75
C LEU A 76 18.56 3.49 8.01
N GLU A 77 19.63 3.32 8.79
CA GLU A 77 19.61 2.63 10.07
C GLU A 77 18.75 3.38 11.10
N GLU A 78 18.74 4.73 11.08
CA GLU A 78 17.84 5.51 11.93
C GLU A 78 16.37 5.31 11.55
N VAL A 79 16.05 5.24 10.25
CA VAL A 79 14.68 4.92 9.80
C VAL A 79 14.28 3.52 10.26
N LYS A 80 15.18 2.53 10.15
CA LYS A 80 14.94 1.17 10.66
C LYS A 80 14.74 1.16 12.18
N ALA A 81 15.50 1.97 12.93
CA ALA A 81 15.34 2.09 14.38
C ALA A 81 13.94 2.62 14.74
N TYR A 82 13.45 3.66 14.06
CA TYR A 82 12.07 4.15 14.25
C TYR A 82 11.03 3.06 13.94
N ILE A 83 11.19 2.30 12.86
CA ILE A 83 10.27 1.19 12.54
C ILE A 83 10.25 0.13 13.65
N LEU A 84 11.41 -0.21 14.22
CA LEU A 84 11.54 -1.17 15.32
C LEU A 84 11.00 -0.63 16.65
N GLU A 85 11.08 0.69 16.87
CA GLU A 85 10.51 1.38 18.02
C GLU A 85 8.97 1.37 17.95
N PHE A 86 8.39 1.80 16.83
CA PHE A 86 6.94 1.94 16.69
C PHE A 86 6.22 0.61 16.43
N LEU A 87 6.90 -0.40 15.86
CA LEU A 87 6.30 -1.67 15.43
C LEU A 87 4.98 -1.47 14.64
N PRO A 88 5.03 -0.72 13.53
CA PRO A 88 3.84 -0.14 12.93
C PRO A 88 2.97 -1.16 12.19
N GLU A 89 1.66 -0.91 12.14
CA GLU A 89 0.73 -1.64 11.27
C GLU A 89 0.96 -1.34 9.78
N GLY A 90 1.64 -0.25 9.45
CA GLY A 90 2.07 0.03 8.08
C GLY A 90 3.19 1.05 8.00
N VAL A 91 4.12 0.82 7.08
CA VAL A 91 5.19 1.75 6.72
C VAL A 91 4.89 2.34 5.33
N TYR A 92 5.14 3.64 5.18
CA TYR A 92 4.83 4.42 3.99
C TYR A 92 6.01 5.31 3.62
N TYR A 93 6.07 5.74 2.37
CA TYR A 93 6.95 6.81 1.92
C TYR A 93 6.16 7.93 1.25
N ASP A 94 6.70 9.14 1.34
CA ASP A 94 6.17 10.33 0.67
C ASP A 94 6.57 10.30 -0.81
N ARG A 95 5.56 10.35 -1.67
CA ARG A 95 5.70 10.34 -3.12
C ARG A 95 6.21 11.66 -3.70
N ASN A 96 6.22 12.73 -2.90
CA ASN A 96 6.76 14.02 -3.31
C ASN A 96 8.29 13.98 -3.45
N VAL A 97 8.79 14.73 -4.43
CA VAL A 97 10.20 15.05 -4.59
C VAL A 97 10.40 16.48 -4.11
N TYR A 98 11.41 16.65 -3.26
CA TYR A 98 11.70 17.93 -2.62
C TYR A 98 12.98 18.56 -3.16
N SER A 99 12.96 19.87 -3.35
CA SER A 99 14.15 20.69 -3.59
C SER A 99 14.06 21.94 -2.71
N ASN A 100 15.09 22.20 -1.91
CA ASN A 100 15.13 23.33 -0.96
C ASN A 100 13.88 23.42 -0.03
N GLY A 101 13.29 22.27 0.31
CA GLY A 101 12.09 22.20 1.16
C GLY A 101 10.75 22.33 0.43
N GLU A 102 10.76 22.68 -0.86
CA GLU A 102 9.56 22.80 -1.69
C GLU A 102 9.31 21.53 -2.50
N VAL A 103 8.04 21.24 -2.79
CA VAL A 103 7.64 20.14 -3.66
C VAL A 103 7.89 20.54 -5.11
N VAL A 104 8.78 19.81 -5.80
CA VAL A 104 9.13 20.06 -7.22
C VAL A 104 8.57 19.01 -8.17
N GLY A 105 7.94 17.97 -7.62
CA GLY A 105 7.28 16.92 -8.38
C GLY A 105 6.70 15.88 -7.44
N GLN A 106 5.91 14.95 -7.98
CA GLN A 106 5.31 13.89 -7.19
C GLN A 106 5.12 12.65 -8.05
N GLU A 107 5.43 11.47 -7.53
CA GLU A 107 5.13 10.22 -8.22
C GLU A 107 3.63 10.11 -8.53
N LEU A 108 3.27 9.78 -9.76
CA LEU A 108 1.90 9.41 -10.11
C LEU A 108 1.70 7.94 -9.72
N ALA A 109 0.65 7.64 -8.96
CA ALA A 109 0.28 6.26 -8.67
C ALA A 109 -1.24 6.12 -8.61
N PHE A 110 -1.69 4.90 -8.84
CA PHE A 110 -3.09 4.50 -8.79
C PHE A 110 -3.22 3.43 -7.71
N ASP A 111 -4.17 3.60 -6.78
CA ASP A 111 -4.47 2.60 -5.75
C ASP A 111 -5.80 1.94 -6.07
N LEU A 112 -5.79 0.62 -6.21
CA LEU A 112 -6.98 -0.19 -6.40
C LEU A 112 -7.14 -1.08 -5.16
N ASP A 113 -8.14 -0.75 -4.35
CA ASP A 113 -8.43 -1.45 -3.09
C ASP A 113 -9.85 -2.06 -3.13
N PRO A 114 -10.05 -3.25 -2.53
CA PRO A 114 -11.37 -3.87 -2.37
C PRO A 114 -12.49 -2.97 -1.83
N GLU A 115 -12.18 -1.91 -1.08
CA GLU A 115 -13.19 -0.93 -0.64
C GLU A 115 -13.85 -0.17 -1.80
N ASN A 116 -13.18 -0.07 -2.95
CA ASN A 116 -13.66 0.68 -4.11
C ASN A 116 -14.49 -0.15 -5.11
N VAL A 117 -14.73 -1.45 -4.82
CA VAL A 117 -15.53 -2.33 -5.67
C VAL A 117 -16.80 -2.80 -4.96
N ILE A 118 -17.83 -3.09 -5.75
CA ILE A 118 -19.05 -3.73 -5.25
C ILE A 118 -18.87 -5.24 -5.33
N CYS A 119 -18.88 -5.91 -4.18
CA CYS A 119 -18.83 -7.36 -4.13
C CYS A 119 -20.21 -7.93 -4.49
N PRO A 120 -20.34 -8.89 -5.42
CA PRO A 120 -21.64 -9.47 -5.78
C PRO A 120 -22.29 -10.25 -4.63
N ILE A 121 -21.51 -10.65 -3.62
CA ILE A 121 -21.99 -11.39 -2.44
C ILE A 121 -22.15 -10.46 -1.24
N HIS A 122 -21.19 -9.56 -1.03
CA HIS A 122 -21.10 -8.78 0.20
C HIS A 122 -21.53 -7.32 0.05
N GLY A 123 -21.90 -6.87 -1.15
CA GLY A 123 -22.39 -5.51 -1.39
C GLY A 123 -21.28 -4.46 -1.51
N SER A 124 -21.66 -3.19 -1.38
CA SER A 124 -20.75 -2.05 -1.46
C SER A 124 -19.98 -1.82 -0.15
N PHE A 125 -19.06 -0.86 -0.15
CA PHE A 125 -18.42 -0.36 1.08
C PHE A 125 -19.44 0.06 2.13
N GLU A 126 -20.48 0.81 1.77
CA GLU A 126 -21.51 1.28 2.70
C GLU A 126 -22.30 0.11 3.31
N ASP A 127 -22.56 -0.94 2.54
CA ASP A 127 -23.20 -2.17 3.06
C ASP A 127 -22.32 -2.86 4.10
N LYS A 128 -21.01 -2.92 3.85
CA LYS A 128 -20.01 -3.49 4.77
C LYS A 128 -19.84 -2.64 6.03
N ALA A 129 -19.71 -1.32 5.89
CA ALA A 129 -19.59 -0.39 6.99
C ALA A 129 -20.80 -0.44 7.95
N ARG A 130 -22.03 -0.57 7.43
CA ARG A 130 -23.24 -0.75 8.25
C ARG A 130 -23.23 -2.01 9.12
N ARG A 131 -22.39 -2.99 8.80
CA ARG A 131 -22.19 -4.24 9.56
C ARG A 131 -20.92 -4.21 10.41
N GLY A 132 -20.19 -3.10 10.45
CA GLY A 132 -18.88 -2.99 11.11
C GLY A 132 -17.79 -3.83 10.42
N GLN A 133 -17.85 -3.91 9.08
CA GLN A 133 -17.00 -4.75 8.25
C GLN A 133 -16.27 -3.95 7.15
N ASP A 134 -16.12 -2.64 7.36
CA ASP A 134 -15.49 -1.69 6.43
C ASP A 134 -14.04 -2.04 6.08
N LEU A 135 -13.31 -2.71 6.98
CA LEU A 135 -11.95 -3.17 6.72
C LEU A 135 -11.87 -4.54 6.03
N SER A 136 -12.96 -5.32 6.07
CA SER A 136 -12.99 -6.69 5.53
C SER A 136 -13.09 -6.69 4.01
N PHE A 137 -12.53 -7.73 3.40
CA PHE A 137 -12.63 -8.02 1.97
C PHE A 137 -12.58 -9.52 1.74
N CYS A 138 -13.10 -10.01 0.60
CA CYS A 138 -13.04 -11.42 0.22
C CYS A 138 -12.18 -11.67 -1.02
N GLU A 139 -11.98 -12.94 -1.33
CA GLU A 139 -11.20 -13.40 -2.49
C GLU A 139 -11.78 -12.90 -3.83
N ILE A 140 -13.10 -12.73 -3.91
CA ILE A 140 -13.77 -12.20 -5.11
C ILE A 140 -13.35 -10.76 -5.36
N GLU A 141 -13.31 -9.93 -4.31
CA GLU A 141 -12.91 -8.52 -4.45
C GLU A 141 -11.42 -8.41 -4.82
N LEU A 142 -10.55 -9.24 -4.22
CA LEU A 142 -9.15 -9.35 -4.63
C LEU A 142 -9.02 -9.69 -6.12
N GLN A 143 -9.81 -10.66 -6.59
CA GLN A 143 -9.77 -11.09 -7.99
C GLN A 143 -10.26 -9.99 -8.94
N ILE A 144 -11.36 -9.30 -8.59
CA ILE A 144 -11.86 -8.14 -9.35
C ILE A 144 -10.78 -7.07 -9.45
N ILE A 145 -10.18 -6.69 -8.32
CA ILE A 145 -9.14 -5.65 -8.27
C ILE A 145 -7.90 -6.08 -9.05
N LYS A 146 -7.47 -7.34 -8.94
CA LYS A 146 -6.34 -7.89 -9.70
C LYS A 146 -6.59 -7.79 -11.21
N GLU A 147 -7.78 -8.17 -11.67
CA GLU A 147 -8.17 -8.06 -13.08
C GLU A 147 -8.22 -6.61 -13.57
N GLN A 148 -8.78 -5.70 -12.76
CA GLN A 148 -8.78 -4.28 -13.06
C GLN A 148 -7.37 -3.70 -13.10
N THR A 149 -6.48 -4.13 -12.20
CA THR A 149 -5.08 -3.71 -12.15
C THR A 149 -4.34 -4.10 -13.44
N MET A 150 -4.50 -5.34 -13.91
CA MET A 150 -3.88 -5.78 -15.17
C MET A 150 -4.37 -4.97 -16.37
N LYS A 151 -5.69 -4.75 -16.47
CA LYS A 151 -6.29 -3.95 -17.54
C LYS A 151 -5.85 -2.49 -17.50
N LEU A 152 -5.80 -1.90 -16.30
CA LEU A 152 -5.35 -0.52 -16.12
C LEU A 152 -3.86 -0.38 -16.43
N TYR A 153 -3.03 -1.35 -16.03
CA TYR A 153 -1.62 -1.37 -16.40
C TYR A 153 -1.45 -1.36 -17.91
N ASP A 154 -2.16 -2.25 -18.63
CA ASP A 154 -2.05 -2.34 -20.10
C ASP A 154 -2.46 -1.03 -20.77
N TYR A 155 -3.52 -0.37 -20.28
CA TYR A 155 -3.93 0.95 -20.76
C TYR A 155 -2.87 2.03 -20.49
N LEU A 156 -2.33 2.08 -19.27
CA LEU A 156 -1.31 3.07 -18.89
C LEU A 156 0.00 2.85 -19.66
N ALA A 157 0.32 1.60 -20.02
CA ALA A 157 1.52 1.23 -20.77
C ALA A 157 1.52 1.77 -22.21
N GLU A 158 0.38 2.22 -22.73
CA GLU A 158 0.32 2.94 -24.02
C GLU A 158 0.92 4.35 -23.92
N ARG A 159 0.98 4.94 -22.71
CA ARG A 159 1.43 6.31 -22.47
C ARG A 159 2.72 6.40 -21.64
N PHE A 160 2.95 5.45 -20.75
CA PHE A 160 4.05 5.47 -19.79
C PHE A 160 4.94 4.25 -19.96
N ASN A 161 6.25 4.42 -19.75
CA ASN A 161 7.24 3.35 -20.00
C ASN A 161 7.72 2.69 -18.71
N MET A 162 7.71 3.40 -17.58
CA MET A 162 8.25 2.94 -16.31
C MET A 162 7.11 2.69 -15.32
N LEU A 163 6.36 1.63 -15.57
CA LEU A 163 5.23 1.20 -14.75
C LEU A 163 5.60 0.00 -13.88
N HIS A 164 5.28 0.07 -12.59
CA HIS A 164 5.45 -1.05 -11.67
C HIS A 164 4.16 -1.36 -10.93
N ILE A 165 3.87 -2.64 -10.75
CA ILE A 165 2.74 -3.11 -9.96
C ILE A 165 3.27 -3.48 -8.57
N VAL A 166 2.52 -3.13 -7.52
CA VAL A 166 2.82 -3.53 -6.15
C VAL A 166 1.57 -4.09 -5.51
N TYR A 167 1.61 -5.32 -5.03
CA TYR A 167 0.58 -5.84 -4.13
C TYR A 167 0.71 -5.17 -2.76
N SER A 168 -0.34 -4.46 -2.33
CA SER A 168 -0.34 -3.63 -1.11
C SER A 168 -0.73 -4.39 0.16
N GLY A 169 -1.02 -5.69 0.04
CA GLY A 169 -1.58 -6.56 1.08
C GLY A 169 -3.09 -6.75 0.98
N ARG A 170 -3.85 -5.75 0.53
CA ARG A 170 -5.31 -5.89 0.28
C ARG A 170 -5.70 -5.64 -1.16
N GLY A 171 -4.91 -4.83 -1.86
CA GLY A 171 -5.16 -4.42 -3.23
C GLY A 171 -3.84 -4.27 -3.95
N PHE A 172 -3.83 -3.40 -4.96
CA PHE A 172 -2.65 -3.19 -5.78
C PHE A 172 -2.45 -1.71 -6.04
N HIS A 173 -1.19 -1.31 -6.06
CA HIS A 173 -0.78 -0.03 -6.57
C HIS A 173 -0.19 -0.20 -7.97
N ILE A 174 -0.43 0.77 -8.84
CA ILE A 174 0.36 0.97 -10.05
C ILE A 174 1.16 2.25 -9.87
N HIS A 175 2.48 2.13 -9.86
CA HIS A 175 3.42 3.24 -9.73
C HIS A 175 3.92 3.65 -11.12
N VAL A 176 3.87 4.95 -11.43
CA VAL A 176 4.37 5.53 -12.69
C VAL A 176 5.64 6.32 -12.40
N MET A 177 6.78 5.78 -12.85
CA MET A 177 8.12 6.29 -12.55
C MET A 177 8.71 7.15 -13.68
N ASP A 178 7.98 7.36 -14.78
CA ASP A 178 8.38 8.24 -15.87
C ASP A 178 8.63 9.67 -15.36
N LYS A 179 9.78 10.25 -15.70
CA LYS A 179 10.16 11.62 -15.26
C LYS A 179 9.11 12.68 -15.60
N GLU A 180 8.40 12.53 -16.71
CA GLU A 180 7.34 13.45 -17.12
C GLU A 180 6.07 13.30 -16.27
N ALA A 181 5.78 12.10 -15.74
CA ALA A 181 4.68 11.89 -14.81
C ALA A 181 4.86 12.68 -13.51
N PHE A 182 6.10 12.86 -13.06
CA PHE A 182 6.41 13.67 -11.86
C PHE A 182 6.04 15.14 -11.99
N LYS A 183 6.01 15.66 -13.23
CA LYS A 183 5.78 17.08 -13.52
C LYS A 183 4.31 17.42 -13.76
N LEU A 184 3.43 16.41 -13.77
CA LEU A 184 1.99 16.60 -13.98
C LEU A 184 1.41 17.53 -12.90
N LYS A 185 0.71 18.57 -13.35
CA LYS A 185 0.00 19.52 -12.50
C LYS A 185 -1.27 18.90 -11.91
N PRO A 186 -1.82 19.47 -10.82
CA PRO A 186 -3.04 18.96 -10.19
C PRO A 186 -4.20 18.74 -11.17
N LEU A 187 -4.50 19.74 -12.02
CA LEU A 187 -5.56 19.64 -13.03
C LEU A 187 -5.34 18.50 -14.04
N GLU A 188 -4.10 18.20 -14.40
CA GLU A 188 -3.78 17.10 -15.31
C GLU A 188 -4.00 15.74 -14.63
N ARG A 189 -3.68 15.65 -13.33
CA ARG A 189 -3.91 14.45 -12.52
C ARG A 189 -5.40 14.22 -12.26
N GLU A 190 -6.16 15.28 -12.00
CA GLU A 190 -7.62 15.23 -11.89
C GLU A 190 -8.24 14.72 -13.18
N ALA A 191 -7.82 15.24 -14.33
CA ALA A 191 -8.30 14.77 -15.63
C ALA A 191 -8.00 13.28 -15.86
N ILE A 192 -6.79 12.82 -15.50
CA ILE A 192 -6.42 11.40 -15.57
C ILE A 192 -7.29 10.56 -14.63
N ALA A 193 -7.44 10.98 -13.37
CA ALA A 193 -8.25 10.25 -12.38
C ALA A 193 -9.71 10.13 -12.82
N GLU A 194 -10.30 11.22 -13.33
CA GLU A 194 -11.65 11.21 -13.87
C GLU A 194 -11.82 10.30 -15.08
N GLU A 195 -10.87 10.34 -16.04
CA GLU A 195 -10.88 9.47 -17.21
C GLU A 195 -10.86 8.00 -16.79
N ILE A 196 -9.92 7.61 -15.94
CA ILE A 196 -9.80 6.24 -15.43
C ILE A 196 -11.06 5.80 -14.69
N LYS A 197 -11.68 6.68 -13.87
CA LYS A 197 -12.96 6.38 -13.22
C LYS A 197 -14.10 6.22 -14.23
N LYS A 198 -14.19 7.06 -15.26
CA LYS A 198 -15.21 6.98 -16.33
C LYS A 198 -15.08 5.68 -17.13
N MET A 199 -13.88 5.13 -17.26
CA MET A 199 -13.63 3.81 -17.85
C MET A 199 -14.06 2.64 -16.94
N GLY A 200 -14.46 2.91 -15.69
CA GLY A 200 -14.97 1.91 -14.76
C GLY A 200 -13.91 1.26 -13.86
N PHE A 201 -12.68 1.79 -13.83
CA PHE A 201 -11.66 1.31 -12.89
C PHE A 201 -11.92 1.81 -11.47
N ALA A 202 -11.81 0.91 -10.49
CA ALA A 202 -12.04 1.16 -9.08
C ALA A 202 -10.79 1.73 -8.39
N ILE A 203 -10.21 2.78 -8.97
CA ILE A 203 -9.12 3.52 -8.32
C ILE A 203 -9.66 4.39 -7.18
N ASP A 204 -8.81 4.65 -6.18
CA ASP A 204 -8.94 5.79 -5.28
C ASP A 204 -8.42 7.07 -6.00
N PRO A 205 -9.30 8.04 -6.30
CA PRO A 205 -8.89 9.29 -6.91
C PRO A 205 -7.95 10.11 -6.02
N TRP A 206 -8.07 10.03 -4.70
CA TRP A 206 -7.28 10.84 -3.75
C TRP A 206 -5.78 10.49 -3.82
N VAL A 207 -5.45 9.24 -4.15
CA VAL A 207 -4.09 8.81 -4.47
C VAL A 207 -3.66 9.32 -5.85
N THR A 208 -4.52 9.27 -6.85
CA THR A 208 -4.15 9.62 -8.23
C THR A 208 -3.96 11.12 -8.43
N THR A 209 -4.84 11.94 -7.83
CA THR A 209 -4.77 13.42 -7.89
C THR A 209 -3.55 13.98 -7.17
N GLY A 210 -2.98 13.21 -6.24
CA GLY A 210 -1.79 13.59 -5.48
C GLY A 210 -2.06 14.17 -4.10
N GLU A 211 -3.33 14.23 -3.70
CA GLU A 211 -3.73 14.71 -2.37
C GLU A 211 -3.21 13.78 -1.26
N SER A 212 -3.33 12.45 -1.45
CA SER A 212 -2.64 11.49 -0.58
C SER A 212 -1.16 11.41 -0.95
N ARG A 213 -0.28 12.13 -0.25
CA ARG A 213 1.16 12.07 -0.56
C ARG A 213 1.84 10.76 -0.16
N LEU A 214 1.22 9.94 0.70
CA LEU A 214 1.84 8.74 1.26
C LEU A 214 1.37 7.48 0.53
N ILE A 215 2.29 6.56 0.25
CA ILE A 215 1.98 5.25 -0.30
C ILE A 215 2.77 4.18 0.45
N ARG A 216 2.19 2.98 0.59
CA ARG A 216 2.78 1.91 1.39
C ARG A 216 4.14 1.50 0.82
N LEU A 217 5.15 1.43 1.69
CA LEU A 217 6.52 1.11 1.31
C LEU A 217 6.62 -0.35 0.84
N PRO A 218 7.13 -0.62 -0.38
CA PRO A 218 7.38 -1.98 -0.80
C PRO A 218 8.32 -2.75 0.14
N TYR A 219 8.10 -4.05 0.19
CA TYR A 219 8.72 -5.01 1.09
C TYR A 219 8.39 -4.84 2.58
N SER A 220 7.66 -3.79 2.98
CA SER A 220 7.19 -3.65 4.37
C SER A 220 6.00 -4.58 4.67
N LEU A 221 5.55 -4.62 5.93
CA LEU A 221 4.40 -5.41 6.33
C LEU A 221 3.12 -4.57 6.30
N ASN A 222 2.06 -5.10 5.69
CA ASN A 222 0.70 -4.67 5.97
C ASN A 222 0.18 -5.45 7.19
N GLY A 223 0.30 -4.83 8.37
CA GLY A 223 -0.03 -5.42 9.66
C GLY A 223 -1.52 -5.65 9.89
N LEU A 224 -2.42 -5.11 9.05
CA LEU A 224 -3.85 -5.39 9.11
C LEU A 224 -4.18 -6.82 8.63
N VAL A 225 -3.42 -7.31 7.66
CA VAL A 225 -3.67 -8.61 7.00
C VAL A 225 -2.49 -9.57 7.05
N SER A 226 -1.37 -9.17 7.67
CA SER A 226 -0.13 -9.95 7.74
C SER A 226 0.32 -10.40 6.35
N ARG A 227 0.49 -9.42 5.46
CA ARG A 227 1.03 -9.62 4.10
C ARG A 227 2.17 -8.67 3.82
N ILE A 228 3.21 -9.18 3.21
CA ILE A 228 4.35 -8.39 2.73
C ILE A 228 3.88 -7.62 1.50
N VAL A 229 4.27 -6.36 1.42
CA VAL A 229 4.01 -5.50 0.27
C VAL A 229 4.96 -5.93 -0.84
N THR A 230 4.44 -6.55 -1.90
CA THR A 230 5.29 -7.27 -2.86
C THR A 230 5.22 -6.59 -4.23
N PRO A 231 6.32 -6.02 -4.74
CA PRO A 231 6.43 -5.65 -6.15
C PRO A 231 6.22 -6.85 -7.06
N LEU A 232 5.55 -6.63 -8.18
CA LEU A 232 5.25 -7.65 -9.18
C LEU A 232 5.55 -7.11 -10.56
N ASP A 233 6.17 -7.94 -11.39
CA ASP A 233 6.22 -7.69 -12.83
C ASP A 233 4.85 -7.95 -13.47
N ARG A 234 4.63 -7.35 -14.65
CA ARG A 234 3.39 -7.51 -15.41
C ARG A 234 3.09 -8.97 -15.78
N SER A 235 4.10 -9.80 -15.99
CA SER A 235 3.92 -11.24 -16.25
C SER A 235 3.57 -12.02 -14.98
N GLU A 236 4.10 -11.61 -13.83
CA GLU A 236 3.90 -12.29 -12.55
C GLU A 236 2.50 -12.11 -12.01
N ILE A 237 1.92 -10.90 -12.15
CA ILE A 237 0.55 -10.65 -11.66
C ILE A 237 -0.46 -11.64 -12.25
N VAL A 238 -0.29 -12.13 -13.48
CA VAL A 238 -1.23 -13.08 -14.09
C VAL A 238 -1.47 -14.31 -13.20
N ASN A 239 -0.39 -14.89 -12.67
CA ASN A 239 -0.42 -16.09 -11.83
C ASN A 239 -0.34 -15.78 -10.33
N PHE A 240 -0.19 -14.52 -9.95
CA PHE A 240 -0.10 -14.12 -8.55
C PHE A 240 -1.40 -14.45 -7.80
N ASN A 241 -1.28 -15.20 -6.70
CA ASN A 241 -2.39 -15.47 -5.78
C ASN A 241 -2.05 -14.85 -4.41
N PRO A 242 -2.68 -13.72 -4.03
CA PRO A 242 -2.42 -13.03 -2.75
C PRO A 242 -2.59 -13.90 -1.49
N ILE A 243 -3.28 -15.03 -1.60
CA ILE A 243 -3.60 -15.92 -0.47
C ILE A 243 -2.45 -16.89 -0.22
N ASP A 244 -1.86 -17.43 -1.29
CA ASP A 244 -0.96 -18.58 -1.25
C ASP A 244 0.45 -18.30 -1.81
N ASP A 245 0.69 -17.12 -2.40
CA ASP A 245 2.03 -16.78 -2.92
C ASP A 245 3.01 -16.54 -1.77
N GLU A 246 4.01 -17.42 -1.65
CA GLU A 246 4.98 -17.42 -0.56
C GLU A 246 5.77 -16.11 -0.43
N ARG A 247 5.90 -15.32 -1.51
CA ARG A 247 6.63 -14.05 -1.51
C ARG A 247 5.92 -12.96 -0.73
N CYS A 248 4.62 -13.11 -0.49
CA CYS A 248 3.82 -12.14 0.26
C CYS A 248 3.44 -12.64 1.67
N ILE A 249 3.81 -13.87 2.03
CA ILE A 249 3.50 -14.47 3.33
C ILE A 249 4.75 -14.36 4.23
N PRO A 250 4.67 -13.64 5.36
CA PRO A 250 5.79 -13.52 6.29
C PRO A 250 6.07 -14.85 7.00
N GLU A 251 7.31 -15.05 7.44
CA GLU A 251 7.76 -16.32 8.04
C GLU A 251 6.90 -16.74 9.25
N PHE A 252 6.48 -15.79 10.09
CA PHE A 252 5.66 -16.08 11.28
C PHE A 252 4.27 -16.67 10.97
N LEU A 253 3.83 -16.65 9.70
CA LEU A 253 2.61 -17.32 9.23
C LEU A 253 2.87 -18.67 8.57
N LYS A 254 4.09 -18.98 8.15
CA LYS A 254 4.41 -20.26 7.48
C LYS A 254 4.51 -21.42 8.46
N HIS A 255 4.85 -21.13 9.71
CA HIS A 255 5.14 -22.12 10.76
C HIS A 255 3.97 -22.35 11.73
N LYS A 256 2.72 -22.02 11.34
CA LYS A 256 1.52 -22.16 12.18
C LYS A 256 0.47 -23.07 11.57
#